data_AF-A0A1Q4X084-F1
#
_entry.id   AF-A0A1Q4X084-F1
#
_cell.length_a   1.000
_cell.length_b   1.000
_cell.length_c   1.000
_cell.angle_alpha   90.00
_cell.angle_beta   90.00
_cell.angle_gamma   90.00
#
_symmetry.space_group_name_H-M   'P 1'
#
loop_
_entity.id
_entity.type
_entity.pdbx_description
1 polymer ?
#
loop_
_entity_poly.entity_id
_entity_poly.type
_entity_poly.pdbx_seq_one_letter_code
_entity_poly.pdbx_strand_id
1 'polypeptide(L)'
;MKNPIPSPRRSDDVRPMPRPLPRRTPLVGPVCPVCDHPSCRLRRAQRLPRLGGHRAEFAVEHAQAAAIQARHRHLIVYYGEATQSFWAITPTGMVEARDVDALLLVLWPHTTPHTDPPAARPWARTVGGARVPAMA
;
A
#
# COMPACT_ATOMS: atom_id res chain seq x y z
N MET A 1 -17.09 -35.62 27.00
CA MET A 1 -16.94 -34.15 26.84
C MET A 1 -15.92 -33.69 27.86
N LYS A 2 -14.74 -33.20 27.43
CA LYS A 2 -13.55 -33.08 28.31
C LYS A 2 -13.05 -31.66 28.55
N ASN A 3 -13.71 -30.63 28.02
CA ASN A 3 -13.30 -29.23 28.20
C ASN A 3 -14.49 -28.37 28.64
N PRO A 4 -14.64 -28.04 29.94
CA PRO A 4 -15.63 -27.08 30.39
C PRO A 4 -15.28 -25.67 29.88
N ILE A 5 -16.31 -24.85 29.62
CA ILE A 5 -16.15 -23.46 29.19
C ILE A 5 -15.54 -22.66 30.36
N PRO A 6 -14.43 -21.94 30.16
CA PRO A 6 -13.82 -21.14 31.22
C PRO A 6 -14.75 -20.01 31.65
N SER A 7 -14.75 -19.72 32.96
CA SER A 7 -15.57 -18.67 33.54
C SER A 7 -15.21 -17.27 33.01
N PRO A 8 -16.17 -16.32 32.98
CA PRO A 8 -15.93 -14.95 32.54
C PRO A 8 -14.82 -14.28 33.37
N ARG A 9 -13.89 -13.58 32.72
CA ARG A 9 -12.82 -12.83 33.39
C ARG A 9 -13.43 -11.72 34.27
N ARG A 10 -12.91 -11.53 35.49
CA ARG A 10 -13.26 -10.40 36.37
C ARG A 10 -12.70 -9.10 35.79
N SER A 11 -13.41 -8.00 35.98
CA SER A 11 -13.00 -6.65 35.53
C SER A 11 -11.70 -6.14 36.17
N ASP A 12 -11.24 -6.75 37.26
CA ASP A 12 -10.01 -6.37 37.98
C ASP A 12 -8.74 -7.07 37.47
N ASP A 13 -8.76 -7.68 36.27
CA ASP A 13 -7.55 -8.11 35.56
C ASP A 13 -6.74 -6.87 35.11
N VAL A 14 -6.17 -6.14 36.06
CA VAL A 14 -5.16 -5.12 35.84
C VAL A 14 -3.91 -5.84 35.39
N ARG A 15 -3.82 -6.11 34.08
CA ARG A 15 -2.55 -6.49 33.46
C ARG A 15 -1.54 -5.40 33.82
N PRO A 16 -0.35 -5.74 34.35
CA PRO A 16 0.74 -4.79 34.40
C PRO A 16 0.90 -4.23 32.98
N MET A 17 0.82 -2.90 32.85
CA MET A 17 1.14 -2.22 31.59
C MET A 17 2.43 -2.85 31.04
N PRO A 18 2.45 -3.36 29.79
CA PRO A 18 3.69 -3.82 29.21
C PRO A 18 4.66 -2.64 29.29
N ARG A 19 5.83 -2.88 29.91
CA ARG A 19 6.90 -1.90 30.02
C ARG A 19 7.02 -1.16 28.69
N PRO A 20 7.16 0.19 28.70
CA PRO A 20 7.33 0.92 27.45
C PRO A 20 8.44 0.23 26.66
N LEU A 21 8.10 -0.25 25.46
CA LEU A 21 9.04 -0.83 24.52
C LEU A 21 10.26 0.10 24.49
N PRO A 22 11.50 -0.43 24.46
CA PRO A 22 12.67 0.42 24.39
C PRO A 22 12.45 1.38 23.22
N ARG A 23 12.35 2.68 23.54
CA ARG A 23 12.33 3.75 22.52
C ARG A 23 13.46 3.38 21.58
N ARG A 24 13.14 3.14 20.30
CA ARG A 24 14.16 2.89 19.28
C ARG A 24 15.17 4.00 19.40
N THR A 25 16.29 3.72 20.04
CA THR A 25 17.37 4.67 20.22
C THR A 25 17.75 5.10 18.81
N PRO A 26 17.88 6.41 18.53
CA PRO A 26 18.42 6.84 17.26
C PRO A 26 19.74 6.08 17.08
N LEU A 27 19.92 5.43 15.93
CA LEU A 27 21.16 4.72 15.64
C LEU A 27 22.29 5.77 15.56
N VAL A 28 22.95 6.02 16.70
CA VAL A 28 24.08 6.95 16.81
C VAL A 28 25.26 6.28 16.13
N GLY A 29 25.56 6.74 14.93
CA GLY A 29 26.69 6.29 14.13
C GLY A 29 26.83 7.17 12.88
N PRO A 30 27.96 7.08 12.17
CA PRO A 30 28.25 7.95 11.04
C PRO A 30 27.11 7.91 10.02
N VAL A 31 26.57 9.08 9.70
CA VAL A 31 25.58 9.24 8.63
C VAL A 31 26.35 9.67 7.40
N CYS A 32 26.47 8.78 6.43
CA CYS A 32 27.02 9.13 5.14
C CYS A 32 26.08 10.16 4.47
N PRO A 33 26.56 11.35 4.10
CA PRO A 33 25.69 12.37 3.51
C PRO A 33 25.24 12.00 2.09
N VAL A 34 25.95 11.12 1.40
CA VAL A 34 25.77 10.88 -0.05
C VAL A 34 25.28 9.47 -0.40
N CYS A 35 25.54 8.45 0.40
CA CYS A 35 25.26 7.08 -0.04
C CYS A 35 23.76 6.73 0.01
N ASP A 36 23.33 5.84 -0.88
CA ASP A 36 21.93 5.39 -0.99
C ASP A 36 21.61 4.14 -0.17
N HIS A 37 22.49 3.76 0.77
CA HIS A 37 22.21 2.64 1.66
C HIS A 37 20.93 2.90 2.47
N PRO A 38 20.01 1.92 2.57
CA PRO A 38 18.72 2.15 3.23
C PRO A 38 18.85 2.64 4.67
N SER A 39 19.81 2.11 5.42
CA SER A 39 20.09 2.52 6.79
C SER A 39 20.58 3.97 6.88
N CYS A 40 21.39 4.43 5.94
CA CYS A 40 21.90 5.81 5.89
C CYS A 40 20.81 6.79 5.50
N ARG A 41 20.02 6.47 4.46
CA ARG A 41 18.86 7.29 4.06
C ARG A 41 17.87 7.44 5.20
N LEU A 42 17.54 6.35 5.91
CA LEU A 42 16.61 6.42 7.04
C LEU A 42 17.12 7.32 8.17
N ARG A 43 18.43 7.33 8.44
CA ARG A 43 19.06 8.24 9.41
C ARG A 43 19.06 9.69 8.94
N ARG A 44 19.36 9.96 7.67
CA ARG A 44 19.26 11.31 7.10
C ARG A 44 17.82 11.84 7.17
N ALA A 45 16.86 11.01 6.77
CA ALA A 45 15.45 11.33 6.77
C ALA A 45 14.90 11.67 8.17
N GLN A 46 15.48 11.13 9.25
CA GLN A 46 15.10 11.48 10.63
C GLN A 46 15.52 12.91 11.03
N ARG A 47 16.54 13.47 10.37
CA ARG A 47 17.08 14.81 10.66
C ARG A 47 16.47 15.90 9.79
N LEU A 48 15.74 15.52 8.76
CA LEU A 48 15.13 16.42 7.79
C LEU A 48 13.67 16.75 8.17
N PRO A 49 13.16 17.91 7.76
CA PRO A 49 11.77 18.27 7.99
C PRO A 49 10.81 17.32 7.26
N ARG A 50 9.59 17.25 7.77
CA ARG A 50 8.47 16.64 7.04
C ARG A 50 7.83 17.69 6.14
N LEU A 51 7.69 17.38 4.85
CA LEU A 51 7.00 18.19 3.86
C LEU A 51 5.71 17.47 3.48
N GLY A 52 4.55 18.08 3.75
CA GLY A 52 3.25 17.45 3.47
C GLY A 52 3.00 16.12 4.20
N GLY A 53 3.65 15.91 5.36
CA GLY A 53 3.56 14.66 6.13
C GLY A 53 4.63 13.61 5.80
N HIS A 54 5.37 13.79 4.71
CA HIS A 54 6.43 12.89 4.24
C HIS A 54 7.82 13.41 4.57
N ARG A 55 8.82 12.53 4.75
CA ARG A 55 10.19 12.98 5.01
C ARG A 55 10.83 13.53 3.73
N ALA A 56 11.47 14.70 3.82
CA ALA A 56 12.05 15.37 2.66
C ALA A 56 13.11 14.52 1.91
N GLU A 57 13.81 13.61 2.60
CA GLU A 57 14.76 12.65 1.99
C GLU A 57 14.14 11.81 0.86
N PHE A 58 12.83 11.52 0.96
CA PHE A 58 12.11 10.61 0.06
C PHE A 58 11.11 11.35 -0.85
N ALA A 59 11.27 12.66 -1.02
CA ALA A 59 10.32 13.47 -1.78
C ALA A 59 10.26 13.07 -3.27
N VAL A 60 11.39 12.66 -3.84
CA VAL A 60 11.48 12.23 -5.24
C VAL A 60 10.66 10.96 -5.47
N GLU A 61 10.76 9.99 -4.58
CA GLU A 61 10.05 8.71 -4.68
C GLU A 61 8.54 8.90 -4.50
N HIS A 62 8.12 9.77 -3.58
CA HIS A 62 6.70 10.14 -3.44
C HIS A 62 6.17 10.82 -4.71
N ALA A 63 6.94 11.72 -5.32
CA ALA A 63 6.56 12.36 -6.57
C ALA A 63 6.47 11.35 -7.73
N GLN A 64 7.38 10.37 -7.78
CA GLN A 64 7.33 9.28 -8.76
C GLN A 64 6.09 8.40 -8.57
N ALA A 65 5.79 7.98 -7.33
CA ALA A 65 4.59 7.19 -7.04
C ALA A 65 3.31 7.94 -7.46
N ALA A 66 3.22 9.24 -7.14
CA ALA A 66 2.10 10.09 -7.55
C ALA A 66 1.99 10.22 -9.08
N ALA A 67 3.11 10.36 -9.78
CA ALA A 67 3.13 10.43 -11.25
C ALA A 67 2.66 9.11 -11.89
N ILE A 68 3.03 7.96 -11.32
CA ILE A 68 2.56 6.64 -11.78
C ILE A 68 1.06 6.51 -11.52
N GLN A 69 0.58 6.87 -10.33
CA GLN A 69 -0.85 6.84 -10.02
C GLN A 69 -1.67 7.76 -10.92
N ALA A 70 -1.14 8.93 -11.29
CA ALA A 70 -1.80 9.85 -12.21
C ALA A 70 -2.01 9.25 -13.61
N ARG A 71 -1.08 8.38 -14.06
CA ARG A 71 -1.17 7.64 -15.32
C ARG A 71 -2.09 6.42 -15.23
N HIS A 72 -2.14 5.77 -14.07
CA HIS A 72 -2.93 4.55 -13.83
C HIS A 72 -3.95 4.75 -12.72
N ARG A 73 -5.02 5.48 -13.04
CA ARG A 73 -6.03 5.95 -12.06
C ARG A 73 -6.81 4.84 -11.35
N HIS A 74 -6.81 3.63 -11.88
CA HIS A 74 -7.45 2.45 -11.28
C HIS A 74 -6.54 1.70 -10.30
N LEU A 75 -5.29 2.14 -10.14
CA LEU A 75 -4.32 1.58 -9.20
C LEU A 75 -4.07 2.57 -8.07
N ILE A 76 -3.77 2.05 -6.88
CA ILE A 76 -3.28 2.87 -5.77
C ILE A 76 -1.78 2.62 -5.67
N VAL A 77 -0.97 3.66 -5.85
CA VAL A 77 0.50 3.54 -5.86
C VAL A 77 1.08 4.50 -4.84
N TYR A 78 1.94 4.01 -3.96
CA TYR A 78 2.57 4.83 -2.92
C TYR A 78 3.99 4.34 -2.60
N TYR A 79 4.80 5.23 -2.03
CA TYR A 79 6.14 4.88 -1.55
C TYR A 79 6.14 4.66 -0.03
N GLY A 80 6.62 3.50 0.41
CA GLY A 80 6.74 3.14 1.81
C GLY A 80 8.08 3.58 2.40
N GLU A 81 8.13 4.69 3.14
CA GLU A 81 9.39 5.19 3.72
C GLU A 81 10.06 4.22 4.71
N ALA A 82 9.26 3.39 5.40
CA ALA A 82 9.76 2.43 6.37
C ALA A 82 10.42 1.22 5.70
N THR A 83 9.90 0.80 4.54
CA THR A 83 10.39 -0.34 3.75
C THR A 83 11.36 0.11 2.66
N GLN A 84 11.34 1.40 2.31
CA GLN A 84 12.04 2.02 1.19
C GLN A 84 11.75 1.32 -0.14
N SER A 85 10.47 1.08 -0.38
CA SER A 85 9.96 0.36 -1.54
C SER A 85 8.66 1.00 -2.03
N PHE A 86 8.38 0.81 -3.30
CA PHE A 86 7.10 1.14 -3.91
C PHE A 86 6.08 0.04 -3.63
N TRP A 87 4.86 0.47 -3.39
CA TRP A 87 3.71 -0.41 -3.20
C TRP A 87 2.63 -0.05 -4.20
N ALA A 88 2.04 -1.05 -4.83
CA ALA A 88 0.86 -0.89 -5.64
C ALA A 88 -0.24 -1.86 -5.23
N ILE A 89 -1.45 -1.35 -5.09
CA ILE A 89 -2.67 -2.14 -4.94
C ILE A 89 -3.31 -2.24 -6.32
N THR A 90 -3.45 -3.47 -6.78
CA THR A 90 -4.00 -3.85 -8.08
C THR A 90 -5.25 -4.72 -7.88
N PRO A 91 -6.06 -4.97 -8.92
CA PRO A 91 -7.21 -5.88 -8.81
C PRO A 91 -6.85 -7.32 -8.40
N THR A 92 -5.62 -7.77 -8.65
CA THR A 92 -5.14 -9.10 -8.30
C THR A 92 -4.50 -9.18 -6.92
N GLY A 93 -4.22 -8.03 -6.29
CA GLY A 93 -3.64 -7.96 -4.96
C GLY A 93 -2.66 -6.80 -4.78
N MET A 94 -1.91 -6.84 -3.69
CA MET A 94 -0.91 -5.83 -3.34
C MET A 94 0.49 -6.34 -3.68
N VAL A 95 1.29 -5.50 -4.33
CA VAL A 95 2.67 -5.83 -4.71
C VAL A 95 3.64 -4.79 -4.18
N GLU A 96 4.79 -5.27 -3.73
CA GLU A 96 5.94 -4.48 -3.32
C GLU A 96 7.03 -4.55 -4.39
N ALA A 97 7.65 -3.42 -4.72
CA ALA A 97 8.76 -3.31 -5.66
C ALA A 97 9.86 -2.41 -5.09
N ARG A 98 11.12 -2.78 -5.27
CA ARG A 98 12.26 -2.04 -4.71
C ARG A 98 12.48 -0.68 -5.36
N ASP A 99 12.17 -0.58 -6.65
CA ASP A 99 12.40 0.59 -7.47
C ASP A 99 11.26 0.75 -8.49
N VAL A 100 11.28 1.87 -9.21
CA VAL A 100 10.25 2.23 -10.18
C VAL A 100 10.21 1.26 -11.36
N ASP A 101 11.36 0.79 -11.84
CA ASP A 101 11.40 -0.08 -13.01
C ASP A 101 10.81 -1.45 -12.70
N ALA A 102 11.17 -2.01 -11.54
CA ALA A 102 10.56 -3.23 -11.01
C ALA A 102 9.05 -3.08 -10.82
N LEU A 103 8.59 -1.91 -10.34
CA LEU A 103 7.17 -1.63 -10.21
C LEU A 103 6.49 -1.61 -11.58
N LEU A 104 7.04 -0.88 -12.55
CA LEU A 104 6.44 -0.75 -13.89
C LEU A 104 6.38 -2.08 -14.64
N LEU A 105 7.39 -2.95 -14.46
CA LEU A 105 7.37 -4.31 -15.01
C LEU A 105 6.22 -5.14 -14.44
N VAL A 106 6.01 -5.08 -13.12
CA VAL A 106 4.90 -5.78 -12.45
C VAL A 106 3.55 -5.20 -12.86
N LEU A 107 3.46 -3.87 -13.01
CA LEU A 107 2.23 -3.19 -13.37
C LEU A 107 1.89 -3.33 -14.86
N TRP A 108 2.83 -3.77 -15.70
CA TRP A 108 2.63 -3.89 -17.15
C TRP A 108 1.27 -4.50 -17.54
N PRO A 109 0.81 -5.63 -16.97
CA PRO A 109 -0.49 -6.23 -17.32
C PRO A 109 -1.70 -5.37 -16.95
N HIS A 110 -1.54 -4.46 -16.00
CA HIS A 110 -2.58 -3.53 -15.54
C HIS A 110 -2.50 -2.16 -16.22
N THR A 111 -1.43 -1.89 -16.96
CA THR A 111 -1.15 -0.59 -17.60
C THR A 111 -1.61 -0.53 -19.05
N THR A 112 -1.72 -1.69 -19.71
CA THR A 112 -2.40 -1.78 -20.99
C THR A 112 -3.90 -1.60 -20.75
N PRO A 113 -4.60 -0.74 -21.52
CA PRO A 113 -6.05 -0.82 -21.56
C PRO A 113 -6.39 -2.25 -21.95
N HIS A 114 -6.92 -3.00 -21.00
CA HIS A 114 -7.55 -4.26 -21.32
C HIS A 114 -8.68 -3.89 -22.27
N THR A 115 -8.50 -4.21 -23.55
CA THR A 115 -9.60 -4.46 -24.46
C THR A 115 -10.36 -5.64 -23.85
N ASP A 116 -11.20 -5.36 -22.85
CA ASP A 116 -12.20 -6.29 -22.36
C ASP A 116 -13.08 -6.66 -23.56
N PRO A 117 -13.10 -7.91 -24.05
CA PRO A 117 -14.26 -8.36 -24.80
C PRO A 117 -15.47 -8.27 -23.85
N PRO A 118 -16.62 -7.73 -24.29
CA PRO A 118 -17.75 -7.41 -23.41
C PRO A 118 -18.55 -8.67 -22.99
N ALA A 119 -17.92 -9.65 -22.34
CA ALA A 119 -18.57 -10.94 -22.09
C ALA A 119 -18.31 -11.61 -20.73
N ALA A 120 -17.51 -11.04 -19.82
CA ALA A 120 -17.18 -11.71 -18.55
C ALA A 120 -17.59 -10.92 -17.29
N ARG A 121 -18.70 -10.18 -17.33
CA ARG A 121 -19.30 -9.62 -16.12
C ARG A 121 -20.48 -10.50 -15.67
N PRO A 122 -20.31 -11.35 -14.64
CA PRO A 122 -21.40 -12.22 -14.14
C PRO A 122 -22.60 -11.44 -13.52
N TRP A 123 -22.46 -10.14 -13.31
CA TRP A 123 -23.53 -9.26 -12.84
C TRP A 123 -24.17 -8.42 -13.94
N ALA A 124 -23.66 -8.45 -15.18
CA ALA A 124 -24.30 -7.83 -16.33
C ALA A 124 -25.51 -8.69 -16.72
N ARG A 125 -26.59 -8.53 -15.97
CA ARG A 125 -27.90 -9.07 -16.29
C ARG A 125 -28.25 -8.54 -17.67
N THR A 126 -28.34 -9.41 -18.66
CA THR A 126 -29.00 -9.12 -19.93
C THR A 126 -30.42 -8.71 -19.58
N VAL A 127 -30.67 -7.40 -19.56
CA VAL A 127 -32.03 -6.88 -19.62
C VAL A 127 -32.47 -7.08 -21.08
N GLY A 128 -32.75 -8.34 -21.41
CA GLY A 128 -33.49 -8.73 -22.60
C GLY A 128 -34.94 -8.30 -22.38
N GLY A 129 -35.21 -7.01 -22.57
CA GLY A 129 -36.57 -6.49 -22.66
C GLY A 129 -37.14 -6.90 -24.01
N ALA A 130 -38.02 -7.90 -24.00
CA ALA A 130 -38.85 -8.25 -25.15
C ALA A 130 -39.58 -6.99 -25.65
N ARG A 131 -39.34 -6.59 -26.91
CA ARG A 131 -40.20 -5.62 -27.58
C ARG A 131 -41.51 -6.32 -27.91
N VAL A 132 -42.58 -5.96 -27.21
CA VAL A 132 -43.96 -6.25 -27.61
C VAL A 132 -44.29 -5.36 -28.81
N PRO A 133 -44.73 -5.90 -29.96
CA PRO A 133 -45.19 -5.07 -31.05
C PRO A 133 -46.58 -4.52 -30.71
N ALA A 134 -46.73 -3.20 -30.67
CA ALA A 134 -48.03 -2.55 -30.62
C ALA A 134 -48.57 -2.46 -32.06
N MET A 135 -49.69 -3.13 -32.32
CA MET A 135 -50.56 -2.87 -33.47
C MET A 135 -51.44 -1.67 -33.14
N ALA A 136 -51.44 -0.66 -34.02
CA ALA A 136 -52.58 0.19 -34.36
C ALA A 136 -52.30 0.88 -35.69
#